data_AF-A0A835WMD9-F1
#
_entry.id   AF-A0A835WMD9-F1
#
_cell.length_a   1.000
_cell.length_b   1.000
_cell.length_c   1.000
_cell.angle_alpha   90.00
_cell.angle_beta   90.00
_cell.angle_gamma   90.00
#
_symmetry.space_group_name_H-M   'P 1'
#
loop_
_entity.id
_entity.type
_entity.pdbx_description
1 polymer ?
#
loop_
_entity_poly.entity_id
_entity_poly.type
_entity_poly.pdbx_seq_one_letter_code
_entity_poly.pdbx_strand_id
1 'polypeptide(L)'
;MASTRSIGALLALALLVVGATAQQTGVYPNFPFCKCIKNPTAYRLSPTVTSKGDNTYCFTLSVKVPAGCTNYCCSKADLKKIEINAFQACDVFSPPVKATINGVPTKVAPAFSTPKDGPVGATTLVLTQLGLGLASDGAEICITLGLNKNSKGCTTLEELCVPPAGMPAGVCSAALFDSQNDCCPLSQANPSSSQPAPSIASSSQPAPSFAPSSPASFSPASPSSVASSS
;
A
#
# COMPACT_ATOMS: atom_id res chain seq x y z
N MET A 1 73.72 24.53 14.66
CA MET A 1 72.25 24.49 14.45
C MET A 1 71.92 23.16 13.82
N ALA A 2 71.48 22.18 14.62
CA ALA A 2 71.15 20.83 14.17
C ALA A 2 69.66 20.75 13.82
N SER A 3 69.34 20.24 12.63
CA SER A 3 68.00 20.17 12.05
C SER A 3 67.40 18.79 12.28
N THR A 4 66.39 18.73 13.15
CA THR A 4 65.57 17.55 13.45
C THR A 4 64.45 17.41 12.42
N ARG A 5 64.27 16.23 11.82
CA ARG A 5 62.97 15.82 11.26
C ARG A 5 62.68 14.35 11.55
N SER A 6 61.81 14.15 12.55
CA SER A 6 61.21 12.89 12.94
C SER A 6 60.36 12.30 11.83
N ILE A 7 60.53 11.00 11.58
CA ILE A 7 59.66 10.17 10.75
C ILE A 7 58.51 9.72 11.66
N GLY A 8 57.34 10.35 11.51
CA GLY A 8 56.11 9.96 12.21
C GLY A 8 55.40 8.83 11.49
N ALA A 9 55.24 7.70 12.19
CA ALA A 9 54.50 6.53 11.73
C ALA A 9 53.00 6.82 11.57
N LEU A 10 52.44 6.51 10.40
CA LEU A 10 51.00 6.49 10.14
C LEU A 10 50.41 5.17 10.65
N LEU A 11 49.77 5.18 11.82
CA LEU A 11 48.85 4.12 12.23
C LEU A 11 47.48 4.38 11.58
N ALA A 12 47.08 3.53 10.64
CA ALA A 12 45.71 3.48 10.14
C ALA A 12 44.86 2.63 11.09
N LEU A 13 44.00 3.27 11.90
CA LEU A 13 42.94 2.60 12.63
C LEU A 13 41.75 2.34 11.69
N ALA A 14 41.56 1.08 11.28
CA ALA A 14 40.34 0.65 10.63
C ALA A 14 39.24 0.44 11.69
N LEU A 15 38.30 1.38 11.79
CA LEU A 15 37.08 1.22 12.60
C LEU A 15 36.06 0.36 11.84
N LEU A 16 35.89 -0.89 12.26
CA LEU A 16 34.76 -1.72 11.83
C LEU A 16 33.49 -1.23 12.54
N VAL A 17 32.68 -0.44 11.83
CA VAL A 17 31.32 -0.09 12.29
C VAL A 17 30.44 -1.31 12.05
N VAL A 18 30.23 -2.13 13.08
CA VAL A 18 29.19 -3.16 13.07
C VAL A 18 27.84 -2.44 13.19
N GLY A 19 27.18 -2.20 12.05
CA GLY A 19 25.81 -1.74 12.04
C GLY A 19 24.92 -2.82 12.66
N ALA A 20 24.37 -2.56 13.85
CA ALA A 20 23.41 -3.46 14.46
C ALA A 20 22.12 -3.43 13.63
N THR A 21 21.93 -4.43 12.76
CA THR A 21 20.62 -4.70 12.20
C THR A 21 19.75 -5.26 13.32
N ALA A 22 18.67 -4.57 13.68
CA ALA A 22 17.72 -5.10 14.64
C ALA A 22 17.09 -6.36 14.03
N GLN A 23 17.50 -7.53 14.51
CA GLN A 23 17.02 -8.81 14.00
C GLN A 23 15.54 -8.98 14.36
N GLN A 24 14.73 -9.31 13.36
CA GLN A 24 13.32 -9.62 13.53
C GLN A 24 13.16 -10.94 14.29
N THR A 25 12.38 -10.95 15.36
CA THR A 25 12.26 -12.10 16.27
C THR A 25 11.16 -13.07 15.84
N GLY A 26 10.15 -12.61 15.09
CA GLY A 26 9.01 -13.42 14.66
C GLY A 26 8.07 -13.86 15.78
N VAL A 27 8.19 -13.30 16.99
CA VAL A 27 7.37 -13.68 18.14
C VAL A 27 5.88 -13.44 17.89
N TYR A 28 5.54 -12.42 17.10
CA TYR A 28 4.19 -12.19 16.61
C TYR A 28 4.17 -12.37 15.08
N PRO A 29 3.79 -13.55 14.57
CA PRO A 29 3.87 -13.84 13.14
C PRO A 29 2.81 -13.10 12.30
N ASN A 30 1.78 -12.56 12.96
CA ASN A 30 0.66 -11.90 12.30
C ASN A 30 0.60 -10.42 12.67
N PHE A 31 0.22 -9.59 11.70
CA PHE A 31 -0.05 -8.16 11.91
C PHE A 31 -1.07 -7.97 13.07
N PRO A 32 -0.82 -7.06 14.04
CA PRO A 32 0.09 -5.92 14.04
C PRO A 32 1.50 -6.19 14.59
N PHE A 33 1.95 -7.45 14.61
CA PHE A 33 3.30 -7.84 15.01
C PHE A 33 3.70 -7.41 16.44
N CYS A 34 2.73 -7.26 17.34
CA CYS A 34 2.95 -6.90 18.73
C CYS A 34 1.85 -7.47 19.65
N LYS A 35 2.07 -7.41 20.96
CA LYS A 35 1.07 -7.74 21.99
C LYS A 35 0.43 -6.47 22.53
N CYS A 36 -0.87 -6.37 22.33
CA CYS A 36 -1.69 -5.21 22.69
C CYS A 36 -3.17 -5.58 22.59
N ILE A 37 -4.04 -4.75 23.15
CA ILE A 37 -5.49 -4.93 23.19
C ILE A 37 -6.09 -4.54 21.84
N LYS A 38 -6.67 -5.51 21.14
CA LYS A 38 -7.29 -5.30 19.83
C LYS A 38 -8.76 -4.89 19.91
N ASN A 39 -9.48 -5.34 20.94
CA ASN A 39 -10.90 -5.05 21.16
C ASN A 39 -11.25 -5.26 22.65
N PRO A 40 -12.33 -4.62 23.17
CA PRO A 40 -13.06 -3.50 22.55
C PRO A 40 -12.26 -2.18 22.61
N THR A 41 -12.57 -1.26 21.69
CA THR A 41 -11.90 0.05 21.51
C THR A 41 -12.87 1.08 20.92
N ALA A 42 -12.57 2.37 21.05
CA ALA A 42 -13.32 3.44 20.39
C ALA A 42 -12.94 3.64 18.92
N TYR A 43 -11.72 3.29 18.50
CA TYR A 43 -11.17 3.70 17.21
C TYR A 43 -11.28 2.62 16.13
N ARG A 44 -11.74 3.01 14.94
CA ARG A 44 -11.66 2.19 13.71
C ARG A 44 -11.47 3.08 12.50
N LEU A 45 -10.80 2.60 11.47
CA LEU A 45 -10.91 3.21 10.14
C LEU A 45 -12.18 2.69 9.45
N SER A 46 -12.79 3.54 8.64
CA SER A 46 -13.87 3.17 7.73
C SER A 46 -13.41 2.02 6.83
N PRO A 47 -14.29 1.03 6.54
CA PRO A 47 -13.95 -0.09 5.67
C PRO A 47 -13.73 0.31 4.21
N THR A 48 -14.04 1.54 3.83
CA THR A 48 -13.88 2.03 2.46
C THR A 48 -12.79 3.11 2.41
N VAL A 49 -11.83 2.90 1.52
CA VAL A 49 -10.81 3.88 1.16
C VAL A 49 -11.27 4.67 -0.05
N THR A 50 -11.18 6.00 0.05
CA THR A 50 -11.50 6.90 -1.06
C THR A 50 -10.23 7.25 -1.82
N SER A 51 -10.19 6.96 -3.12
CA SER A 51 -9.15 7.49 -4.01
C SER A 51 -9.49 8.92 -4.43
N LYS A 52 -8.55 9.84 -4.27
CA LYS A 52 -8.71 11.27 -4.64
C LYS A 52 -8.00 11.63 -5.95
N GLY A 53 -7.40 10.65 -6.64
CA GLY A 53 -6.46 10.90 -7.74
C GLY A 53 -5.04 11.13 -7.24
N ASP A 54 -4.08 11.27 -8.17
CA ASP A 54 -2.66 11.54 -7.87
C ASP A 54 -2.01 10.58 -6.87
N ASN A 55 -2.42 9.31 -6.90
CA ASN A 55 -1.98 8.27 -5.96
C ASN A 55 -2.29 8.59 -4.49
N THR A 56 -3.31 9.42 -4.24
CA THR A 56 -3.79 9.79 -2.91
C THR A 56 -4.98 8.93 -2.49
N TYR A 57 -4.84 8.27 -1.34
CA TYR A 57 -5.82 7.37 -0.74
C TYR A 57 -6.18 7.84 0.66
N CYS A 58 -7.48 8.06 0.91
CA CYS A 58 -7.98 8.63 2.15
C CYS A 58 -8.82 7.63 2.95
N PHE A 59 -8.46 7.50 4.22
CA PHE A 59 -9.14 6.71 5.23
C PHE A 59 -9.91 7.65 6.16
N THR A 60 -11.15 7.31 6.49
CA THR A 60 -11.93 8.08 7.48
C THR A 60 -11.83 7.41 8.84
N LEU A 61 -11.44 8.16 9.87
CA LEU A 61 -11.48 7.69 11.25
C LEU A 61 -12.92 7.69 11.75
N SER A 62 -13.36 6.57 12.32
CA SER A 62 -14.55 6.49 13.14
C SER A 62 -14.17 6.30 14.60
N VAL A 63 -14.75 7.15 15.46
CA VAL A 63 -14.61 7.09 16.90
C VAL A 63 -15.97 6.80 17.51
N LYS A 64 -16.21 5.54 17.84
CA LYS A 64 -17.46 5.06 18.44
C LYS A 64 -17.14 4.15 19.60
N VAL A 65 -17.43 4.62 20.81
CA VAL A 65 -17.29 3.81 22.03
C VAL A 65 -18.34 2.70 22.01
N PRO A 66 -17.96 1.41 21.98
CA PRO A 66 -18.92 0.32 22.05
C PRO A 66 -19.68 0.35 23.36
N ALA A 67 -20.96 -0.05 23.33
CA ALA A 67 -21.78 -0.12 24.55
C ALA A 67 -21.10 -0.98 25.62
N GLY A 68 -21.03 -0.48 26.85
CA GLY A 68 -20.38 -1.15 27.98
C GLY A 68 -18.85 -1.13 27.96
N CYS A 69 -18.21 -0.48 26.99
CA CYS A 69 -16.76 -0.38 26.97
C CYS A 69 -16.24 0.74 27.89
N THR A 70 -15.73 0.36 29.06
CA THR A 70 -15.20 1.30 30.08
C THR A 70 -13.69 1.22 30.26
N ASN A 71 -13.02 0.35 29.49
CA ASN A 71 -11.57 0.18 29.58
C ASN A 71 -10.81 1.43 29.07
N TYR A 72 -9.49 1.42 29.26
CA TYR A 72 -8.60 2.49 28.80
C TYR A 72 -8.75 2.76 27.29
N CYS A 73 -8.82 1.71 26.45
CA CYS A 73 -8.93 1.79 24.99
C CYS A 73 -10.23 2.42 24.45
N CYS A 74 -11.21 2.65 25.31
CA CYS A 74 -12.49 3.25 24.97
C CYS A 74 -12.70 4.63 25.59
N SER A 75 -12.11 4.87 26.77
CA SER A 75 -12.41 6.05 27.58
C SER A 75 -11.30 7.09 27.62
N LYS A 76 -10.04 6.71 27.32
CA LYS A 76 -8.86 7.55 27.56
C LYS A 76 -7.77 7.46 26.51
N ALA A 77 -7.65 6.33 25.82
CA ALA A 77 -6.63 6.14 24.79
C ALA A 77 -6.74 7.23 23.73
N ASP A 78 -5.61 7.81 23.35
CA ASP A 78 -5.47 8.66 22.18
C ASP A 78 -5.18 7.80 20.93
N LEU A 79 -5.07 8.45 19.77
CA LEU A 79 -4.59 7.83 18.54
C LEU A 79 -3.32 8.55 18.09
N LYS A 80 -2.17 7.99 18.49
CA LYS A 80 -0.85 8.56 18.23
C LYS A 80 -0.26 8.08 16.91
N LYS A 81 -0.52 6.81 16.56
CA LYS A 81 0.16 6.13 15.47
C LYS A 81 -0.80 5.22 14.71
N ILE A 82 -0.67 5.16 13.40
CA ILE A 82 -1.29 4.14 12.56
C ILE A 82 -0.17 3.39 11.86
N GLU A 83 -0.25 2.07 11.86
CA GLU A 83 0.61 1.21 11.04
C GLU A 83 -0.25 0.51 10.00
N ILE A 84 0.21 0.47 8.75
CA ILE A 84 -0.41 -0.28 7.66
C ILE A 84 0.51 -1.45 7.32
N ASN A 85 -0.04 -2.65 7.23
CA ASN A 85 0.73 -3.83 6.81
C ASN A 85 1.11 -3.70 5.34
N ALA A 86 2.41 -3.58 5.06
CA ALA A 86 2.89 -3.17 3.75
C ALA A 86 3.88 -4.19 3.16
N PHE A 87 3.92 -4.28 1.83
CA PHE A 87 4.93 -5.08 1.15
C PHE A 87 6.30 -4.41 1.31
N GLN A 88 7.32 -5.23 1.63
CA GLN A 88 8.71 -4.77 1.76
C GLN A 88 9.23 -4.09 0.48
N ALA A 89 8.68 -4.42 -0.69
CA ALA A 89 9.03 -3.80 -1.97
C ALA A 89 8.81 -2.27 -1.99
N CYS A 90 7.91 -1.74 -1.16
CA CYS A 90 7.66 -0.31 -1.03
C CYS A 90 8.68 0.42 -0.14
N ASP A 91 9.39 -0.31 0.72
CA ASP A 91 10.44 0.23 1.58
C ASP A 91 11.73 0.44 0.79
N VAL A 92 11.73 1.53 0.02
CA VAL A 92 12.84 1.95 -0.83
C VAL A 92 13.57 3.11 -0.19
N PHE A 93 14.84 3.32 -0.57
CA PHE A 93 15.57 4.50 -0.12
C PHE A 93 14.84 5.79 -0.52
N SER A 94 14.60 6.65 0.48
CA SER A 94 13.83 7.90 0.35
C SER A 94 12.45 7.65 -0.31
N PRO A 95 11.55 6.91 0.36
CA PRO A 95 10.24 6.59 -0.17
C PRO A 95 9.40 7.87 -0.18
N PRO A 96 8.80 8.25 -1.32
CA PRO A 96 8.10 9.54 -1.46
C PRO A 96 6.65 9.45 -0.95
N VAL A 97 6.47 8.95 0.28
CA VAL A 97 5.15 8.84 0.90
C VAL A 97 4.87 10.09 1.72
N LYS A 98 3.70 10.68 1.52
CA LYS A 98 3.22 11.84 2.30
C LYS A 98 1.91 11.49 3.00
N ALA A 99 1.61 12.18 4.09
CA ALA A 99 0.29 12.09 4.70
C ALA A 99 -0.27 13.45 5.09
N THR A 100 -1.60 13.52 5.12
CA THR A 100 -2.36 14.67 5.62
C THR A 100 -3.45 14.21 6.56
N ILE A 101 -3.81 15.06 7.51
CA ILE A 101 -4.99 14.92 8.36
C ILE A 101 -5.90 16.12 8.05
N ASN A 102 -7.11 15.85 7.55
CA ASN A 102 -8.06 16.87 7.12
C ASN A 102 -7.42 17.89 6.14
N GLY A 103 -6.64 17.39 5.19
CA GLY A 103 -5.89 18.20 4.21
C GLY A 103 -4.63 18.89 4.73
N VAL A 104 -4.35 18.86 6.04
CA VAL A 104 -3.14 19.46 6.62
C VAL A 104 -2.02 18.43 6.67
N PRO A 105 -0.81 18.72 6.13
CA PRO A 105 0.33 17.81 6.21
C PRO A 105 0.65 17.36 7.64
N THR A 106 0.97 16.08 7.81
CA THR A 106 1.41 15.56 9.12
C THR A 106 2.74 16.19 9.53
N LYS A 107 2.95 16.38 10.84
CA LYS A 107 4.21 16.93 11.40
C LYS A 107 5.42 16.08 11.04
N VAL A 108 5.21 14.77 10.94
CA VAL A 108 6.21 13.79 10.52
C VAL A 108 5.70 13.04 9.30
N ALA A 109 6.54 12.93 8.29
CA ALA A 109 6.23 12.17 7.09
C ALA A 109 6.06 10.68 7.43
N PRO A 110 5.15 9.96 6.75
CA PRO A 110 5.08 8.52 6.87
C PRO A 110 6.42 7.85 6.56
N ALA A 111 6.73 6.79 7.27
CA ALA A 111 7.96 6.05 7.09
C ALA A 111 7.71 4.55 7.11
N PHE A 112 8.44 3.81 6.28
CA PHE A 112 8.45 2.35 6.40
C PHE A 112 9.30 1.93 7.60
N SER A 113 8.86 0.90 8.29
CA SER A 113 9.55 0.35 9.44
C SER A 113 9.47 -1.17 9.46
N THR A 114 10.58 -1.78 9.87
CA THR A 114 10.71 -3.20 10.10
C THR A 114 10.31 -3.51 11.55
N PRO A 115 9.14 -4.13 11.80
CA PRO A 115 8.68 -4.44 13.15
C PRO A 115 9.62 -5.48 13.77
N LYS A 116 10.23 -5.13 14.91
CA LYS A 116 11.20 -5.99 15.62
C LYS A 116 10.62 -7.35 15.99
N ASP A 117 9.35 -7.39 16.40
CA ASP A 117 8.70 -8.64 16.82
C ASP A 117 7.91 -9.33 15.71
N GLY A 118 7.92 -8.75 14.50
CA GLY A 118 7.34 -9.37 13.31
C GLY A 118 8.25 -10.45 12.71
N PRO A 119 7.74 -11.25 11.77
CA PRO A 119 8.54 -12.23 11.03
C PRO A 119 9.52 -11.53 10.07
N VAL A 120 10.57 -12.25 9.67
CA VAL A 120 11.54 -11.73 8.68
C VAL A 120 10.83 -11.29 7.41
N GLY A 121 11.14 -10.08 6.95
CA GLY A 121 10.54 -9.48 5.75
C GLY A 121 9.20 -8.79 5.99
N ALA A 122 8.67 -8.81 7.23
CA ALA A 122 7.55 -7.95 7.58
C ALA A 122 7.97 -6.48 7.50
N THR A 123 7.08 -5.66 6.93
CA THR A 123 7.26 -4.22 6.78
C THR A 123 5.92 -3.53 7.09
N THR A 124 6.00 -2.36 7.72
CA THR A 124 4.82 -1.54 8.00
C THR A 124 5.04 -0.13 7.50
N LEU A 125 4.01 0.50 6.93
CA LEU A 125 3.99 1.95 6.72
C LEU A 125 3.45 2.60 7.99
N VAL A 126 4.28 3.41 8.63
CA VAL A 126 3.99 4.03 9.93
C VAL A 126 3.68 5.50 9.75
N LEU A 127 2.49 5.91 10.20
CA LEU A 127 2.11 7.30 10.38
C LEU A 127 2.15 7.60 11.88
N THR A 128 2.98 8.55 12.31
CA THR A 128 3.15 8.88 13.73
C THR A 128 2.72 10.31 14.03
N GLN A 129 2.63 10.64 15.32
CA GLN A 129 2.32 11.99 15.82
C GLN A 129 1.02 12.55 15.24
N LEU A 130 0.02 11.69 15.10
CA LEU A 130 -1.27 12.07 14.51
C LEU A 130 -2.03 13.08 15.38
N GLY A 131 -1.86 13.01 16.71
CA GLY A 131 -2.52 13.92 17.65
C GLY A 131 -4.05 13.79 17.62
N LEU A 132 -4.55 12.62 17.22
CA LEU A 132 -5.98 12.32 17.15
C LEU A 132 -6.45 11.73 18.48
N GLY A 133 -7.75 11.84 18.75
CA GLY A 133 -8.33 11.36 20.00
C GLY A 133 -9.83 11.12 19.91
N LEU A 134 -10.49 11.03 21.07
CA LEU A 134 -11.91 10.68 21.13
C LEU A 134 -12.84 11.71 20.48
N ALA A 135 -12.36 12.93 20.25
CA ALA A 135 -13.09 14.00 19.57
C ALA A 135 -12.83 14.06 18.05
N SER A 136 -12.04 13.13 17.50
CA SER A 136 -11.59 13.15 16.11
C SER A 136 -12.45 12.29 15.17
N ASP A 137 -13.71 12.03 15.52
CA ASP A 137 -14.63 11.30 14.64
C ASP A 137 -14.77 12.03 13.29
N GLY A 138 -14.72 11.27 12.20
CA GLY A 138 -14.79 11.79 10.84
C GLY A 138 -13.47 12.37 10.30
N ALA A 139 -12.37 12.34 11.05
CA ALA A 139 -11.08 12.83 10.53
C ALA A 139 -10.67 12.05 9.27
N GLU A 140 -10.24 12.77 8.23
CA GLU A 140 -9.76 12.21 6.96
C GLU A 140 -8.24 12.11 7.00
N ILE A 141 -7.70 10.89 7.01
CA ILE A 141 -6.27 10.60 6.96
C ILE A 141 -5.95 10.16 5.53
N CYS A 142 -5.23 10.99 4.79
CA CYS A 142 -4.82 10.65 3.42
C CYS A 142 -3.34 10.31 3.37
N ILE A 143 -3.00 9.27 2.61
CA ILE A 143 -1.64 8.97 2.20
C ILE A 143 -1.50 9.23 0.71
N THR A 144 -0.39 9.84 0.29
CA THR A 144 -0.04 9.99 -1.12
C THR A 144 1.19 9.16 -1.40
N LEU A 145 1.05 8.24 -2.35
CA LEU A 145 2.08 7.29 -2.75
C LEU A 145 2.84 7.80 -3.97
N GLY A 146 4.02 7.26 -4.21
CA GLY A 146 4.85 7.72 -5.31
C GLY A 146 6.11 6.89 -5.53
N LEU A 147 6.84 7.26 -6.58
CA LEU A 147 8.12 6.67 -6.94
C LEU A 147 9.28 7.60 -6.59
N ASN A 148 10.35 7.05 -6.03
CA ASN A 148 11.56 7.81 -5.77
C ASN A 148 12.28 8.16 -7.10
N LYS A 149 13.42 8.85 -7.00
CA LYS A 149 14.21 9.27 -8.17
C LYS A 149 14.68 8.12 -9.06
N ASN A 150 14.65 6.88 -8.57
CA ASN A 150 15.03 5.68 -9.30
C ASN A 150 13.81 4.90 -9.83
N SER A 151 12.63 5.51 -9.88
CA SER A 151 11.36 4.88 -10.28
C SER A 151 10.99 3.66 -9.43
N LYS A 152 11.40 3.64 -8.15
CA LYS A 152 11.07 2.57 -7.20
C LYS A 152 10.12 3.11 -6.12
N GLY A 153 9.23 2.26 -5.64
CA GLY A 153 8.23 2.60 -4.64
C GLY A 153 6.90 1.96 -5.01
N CYS A 154 5.84 2.47 -4.41
CA CYS A 154 4.48 2.02 -4.66
C CYS A 154 3.62 3.23 -4.98
N THR A 155 2.64 3.06 -5.86
CA THR A 155 1.72 4.10 -6.34
C THR A 155 0.26 3.72 -6.10
N THR A 156 0.01 2.44 -5.85
CA THR A 156 -1.32 1.89 -5.60
C THR A 156 -1.43 1.20 -4.25
N LEU A 157 -2.65 0.98 -3.76
CA LEU A 157 -2.87 0.19 -2.55
C LEU A 157 -2.57 -1.30 -2.80
N GLU A 158 -2.75 -1.76 -4.04
CA GLU A 158 -2.44 -3.13 -4.47
C GLU A 158 -0.94 -3.41 -4.36
N GLU A 159 -0.11 -2.43 -4.70
CA GLU A 159 1.35 -2.49 -4.53
C GLU A 159 1.76 -2.28 -3.07
N LEU A 160 1.04 -1.43 -2.32
CA LEU A 160 1.38 -1.10 -0.94
C LEU A 160 1.02 -2.20 0.04
N CYS A 161 -0.23 -2.65 0.03
CA CYS A 161 -0.85 -3.35 1.14
C CYS A 161 -0.74 -4.86 1.01
N VAL A 162 -0.24 -5.51 2.07
CA VAL A 162 -0.35 -6.97 2.21
C VAL A 162 -1.80 -7.31 2.53
N PRO A 163 -2.53 -8.01 1.64
CA PRO A 163 -3.93 -8.28 1.87
C PRO A 163 -4.11 -9.25 3.04
N PRO A 164 -5.15 -9.07 3.89
CA PRO A 164 -5.56 -10.09 4.84
C PRO A 164 -5.83 -11.43 4.13
N ALA A 165 -5.65 -12.54 4.83
CA ALA A 165 -5.91 -13.86 4.27
C ALA A 165 -7.34 -13.96 3.69
N GLY A 166 -7.46 -14.39 2.44
CA GLY A 166 -8.73 -14.52 1.73
C GLY A 166 -9.28 -13.22 1.12
N MET A 167 -8.58 -12.09 1.26
CA MET A 167 -8.97 -10.81 0.66
C MET A 167 -8.20 -10.53 -0.64
N PRO A 168 -8.79 -9.78 -1.59
CA PRO A 168 -8.10 -9.38 -2.82
C PRO A 168 -6.97 -8.38 -2.54
N ALA A 169 -6.07 -8.23 -3.52
CA ALA A 169 -5.06 -7.17 -3.52
C ALA A 169 -5.71 -5.78 -3.37
N GLY A 170 -5.00 -4.85 -2.72
CA GLY A 170 -5.50 -3.50 -2.45
C GLY A 170 -6.22 -3.35 -1.11
N VAL A 171 -6.69 -4.44 -0.52
CA VAL A 171 -7.25 -4.42 0.84
C VAL A 171 -6.12 -4.25 1.86
N CYS A 172 -6.20 -3.19 2.66
CA CYS A 172 -5.20 -2.86 3.66
C CYS A 172 -5.62 -3.30 5.06
N SER A 173 -4.68 -3.90 5.80
CA SER A 173 -4.80 -4.02 7.26
C SER A 173 -4.11 -2.84 7.93
N ALA A 174 -4.80 -2.18 8.85
CA ALA A 174 -4.26 -1.07 9.62
C ALA A 174 -4.43 -1.30 11.13
N ALA A 175 -3.43 -0.95 11.91
CA ALA A 175 -3.43 -1.02 13.35
C ALA A 175 -3.28 0.38 13.93
N LEU A 176 -4.18 0.73 14.86
CA LEU A 176 -4.29 2.07 15.42
C LEU A 176 -3.75 2.05 16.86
N PHE A 177 -2.66 2.75 17.11
CA PHE A 177 -1.93 2.70 18.38
C PHE A 177 -2.13 3.96 19.20
N ASP A 178 -2.36 3.76 20.49
CA ASP A 178 -2.33 4.83 21.49
C ASP A 178 -0.89 5.17 21.89
N SER A 179 -0.74 6.22 22.70
CA SER A 179 0.56 6.69 23.19
C SER A 179 1.34 5.68 24.02
N GLN A 180 0.65 4.75 24.71
CA GLN A 180 1.25 3.70 25.53
C GLN A 180 1.54 2.41 24.74
N ASN A 181 1.01 2.29 23.51
CA ASN A 181 1.00 1.06 22.70
C ASN A 181 0.25 -0.11 23.38
N ASP A 182 -0.68 0.19 24.28
CA ASP A 182 -1.52 -0.79 24.96
C ASP A 182 -2.74 -1.16 24.11
N CYS A 183 -3.24 -0.22 23.31
CA CYS A 183 -4.38 -0.39 22.42
C CYS A 183 -3.91 -0.44 20.97
N CYS A 184 -4.38 -1.42 20.20
CA CYS A 184 -3.99 -1.63 18.81
C CYS A 184 -5.11 -2.25 17.96
N PRO A 185 -6.33 -1.69 17.97
CA PRO A 185 -7.39 -2.24 17.15
C PRO A 185 -7.02 -2.33 15.68
N LEU A 186 -7.46 -3.43 15.09
CA LEU A 186 -7.29 -3.70 13.68
C LEU A 186 -8.49 -3.17 12.90
N SER A 187 -8.19 -2.48 11.80
CA SER A 187 -9.14 -2.07 10.78
C SER A 187 -8.74 -2.71 9.45
N GLN A 188 -9.74 -3.08 8.66
CA GLN A 188 -9.55 -3.48 7.27
C GLN A 188 -10.18 -2.39 6.40
N ALA A 189 -9.47 -1.97 5.37
CA ALA A 189 -9.94 -0.93 4.49
C ALA A 189 -9.80 -1.38 3.04
N ASN A 190 -10.91 -1.36 2.31
CA ASN A 190 -11.03 -1.81 0.94
C ASN A 190 -11.01 -0.61 0.01
N PRO A 191 -10.32 -0.68 -1.14
CA PRO A 191 -10.45 0.35 -2.16
C PRO A 191 -11.91 0.43 -2.63
N SER A 192 -12.47 1.62 -2.70
CA SER A 192 -13.77 1.81 -3.35
C SER A 192 -13.68 1.36 -4.81
N SER A 193 -14.57 0.46 -5.25
CA SER A 193 -14.66 -0.05 -6.62
C SER A 193 -15.01 1.01 -7.67
N SER A 194 -15.14 2.29 -7.29
CA SER A 194 -15.55 3.39 -8.16
C SER A 194 -14.45 3.93 -9.07
N GLN A 195 -13.34 3.20 -9.27
CA GLN A 195 -12.37 3.60 -10.28
C GLN A 195 -13.03 3.44 -11.66
N PRO A 196 -13.17 4.53 -12.47
CA PRO A 196 -13.64 4.39 -13.84
C PRO A 196 -12.67 3.46 -14.55
N ALA A 197 -13.19 2.43 -15.21
CA ALA A 197 -12.38 1.56 -16.06
C ALA A 197 -11.51 2.45 -16.98
N PRO A 198 -10.20 2.14 -17.15
CA PRO A 198 -9.41 2.84 -18.15
C PRO A 198 -10.18 2.75 -19.47
N SER A 199 -10.56 3.90 -20.03
CA SER A 199 -11.13 3.96 -21.38
C SER A 199 -10.07 3.38 -22.31
N ILE A 200 -10.22 2.11 -22.66
CA ILE A 200 -9.50 1.53 -23.77
C ILE A 200 -9.97 2.36 -24.97
N ALA A 201 -9.12 3.29 -25.39
CA ALA A 201 -9.30 3.99 -26.65
C ALA A 201 -9.52 2.90 -27.69
N SER A 202 -10.75 2.82 -28.20
CA SER A 202 -11.14 1.91 -29.27
C SER A 202 -10.29 2.31 -30.46
N SER A 203 -9.15 1.63 -30.63
CA SER A 203 -8.31 1.75 -31.79
C SER A 203 -9.18 1.30 -32.96
N SER A 204 -9.61 2.28 -33.74
CA SER A 204 -10.30 2.08 -35.00
C SER A 204 -9.38 1.23 -35.88
N GLN A 205 -9.61 -0.09 -35.92
CA GLN A 205 -9.00 -0.93 -36.94
C GLN A 205 -9.53 -0.46 -38.30
N PRO A 206 -8.65 -0.10 -39.25
CA PRO A 206 -9.08 0.11 -40.63
C PRO A 206 -9.58 -1.23 -41.18
N ALA A 207 -10.75 -1.21 -41.83
CA ALA A 207 -11.28 -2.37 -42.54
C ALA A 207 -10.26 -2.87 -43.58
N PRO A 208 -10.06 -4.19 -43.71
CA PRO A 208 -9.22 -4.73 -44.78
C PRO A 208 -9.92 -4.52 -46.14
N SER A 209 -9.26 -3.75 -47.02
CA SER A 209 -9.63 -3.63 -48.43
C SER A 209 -9.50 -4.97 -49.13
N PHE A 210 -10.62 -5.55 -49.56
CA PHE A 210 -10.62 -6.69 -50.46
C PHE A 210 -10.28 -6.21 -51.88
N ALA A 211 -9.20 -6.77 -52.45
CA ALA A 211 -8.80 -6.58 -53.83
C ALA A 211 -9.72 -7.36 -54.80
N PRO A 212 -9.87 -6.90 -56.05
CA PRO A 212 -10.74 -7.53 -57.04
C PRO A 212 -10.03 -8.69 -57.76
N SER A 213 -10.65 -9.87 -57.79
CA SER A 213 -10.20 -10.98 -58.65
C SER A 213 -11.02 -11.02 -59.93
N SER A 214 -10.31 -10.81 -61.05
CA SER A 214 -10.77 -10.85 -62.44
C SER A 214 -11.36 -12.20 -62.89
N PRO A 215 -12.09 -12.23 -64.03
CA PRO A 215 -12.90 -13.35 -64.46
C PRO A 215 -12.11 -14.36 -65.30
N ALA A 216 -12.53 -15.64 -65.25
CA ALA A 216 -12.14 -16.64 -66.24
C ALA A 216 -13.38 -17.24 -66.89
N SER A 217 -13.30 -17.30 -68.21
CA SER A 217 -14.35 -17.57 -69.20
C SER A 217 -14.22 -19.00 -69.76
N PHE A 218 -15.29 -19.42 -70.47
CA PHE A 218 -15.42 -20.56 -71.39
C PHE A 218 -15.64 -21.94 -70.75
N SER A 219 -16.52 -22.82 -71.23
CA SER A 219 -17.59 -22.83 -72.25
C SER A 219 -18.30 -24.21 -72.16
N PRO A 220 -19.41 -24.45 -72.89
CA PRO A 220 -20.40 -25.47 -72.57
C PRO A 220 -20.26 -26.78 -73.36
N ALA A 221 -20.93 -27.83 -72.88
CA ALA A 221 -21.50 -28.88 -73.73
C ALA A 221 -22.78 -29.45 -73.09
N SER A 222 -23.85 -29.43 -73.87
CA SER A 222 -25.19 -29.99 -73.61
C SER A 222 -25.23 -31.52 -73.90
N PRO A 223 -26.40 -32.14 -74.09
CA PRO A 223 -27.40 -32.53 -73.10
C PRO A 223 -27.68 -34.05 -73.20
N SER A 224 -28.59 -34.58 -72.36
CA SER A 224 -29.80 -35.32 -72.81
C SER A 224 -30.36 -36.24 -71.72
N SER A 225 -31.64 -36.01 -71.37
CA SER A 225 -32.73 -36.98 -71.17
C SER A 225 -32.60 -38.01 -70.02
N VAL A 226 -33.64 -38.54 -69.35
CA VAL A 226 -35.06 -38.80 -69.66
C VAL A 226 -35.81 -39.08 -68.32
N ALA A 227 -37.14 -38.90 -68.31
CA ALA A 227 -38.20 -39.67 -67.60
C ALA A 227 -38.16 -39.79 -66.05
N SER A 228 -39.11 -39.22 -65.30
CA SER A 228 -40.53 -39.62 -65.11
C SER A 228 -40.78 -40.73 -64.09
N SER A 229 -41.53 -40.34 -63.04
CA SER A 229 -42.59 -41.07 -62.32
C SER A 229 -42.28 -42.40 -61.61
N SER A 230 -42.47 -42.41 -60.28
CA SER A 230 -43.68 -42.91 -59.61
C SER A 230 -43.69 -42.48 -58.15
#